data_AF-Q4D1Q2-F1
#
_entry.id   AF-Q4D1Q2-F1
#
_cell.length_a   1.000
_cell.length_b   1.000
_cell.length_c   1.000
_cell.angle_alpha   90.00
_cell.angle_beta   90.00
_cell.angle_gamma   90.00
#
_symmetry.space_group_name_H-M   'P 1'
#
loop_
_entity.id
_entity.type
_entity.pdbx_description
1 polymer ?
#
loop_
_entity_poly.entity_id
_entity_poly.type
_entity_poly.pdbx_seq_one_letter_code
_entity_poly.pdbx_strand_id
1 'polypeptide(L)'
;MGACGSKGSTSDKGLASDKDGKNAKDRKEAWERIRQAIPREKTAEAKQRRIELFKKFDKNETGKLCYDEVHSGCLEVLKLDEFTPRVRDITKRAFDKARALGSKLENKGSEDFVEFLEFRLMLCYIYDFFELTVMFDEIDASGNMLVDEEELKRAVPKLEAWGAKVEDPAALFKELDKNGTGSVTFDEFAAWASAVKLDADGDPDNVPESA
;
A
#
# COMPACT_ATOMS: atom_id res chain seq x y z
N MET A 1 20.88 -28.72 49.06
CA MET A 1 19.91 -29.63 48.41
C MET A 1 18.54 -29.01 48.55
N GLY A 2 17.98 -28.42 47.49
CA GLY A 2 16.71 -27.71 47.55
C GLY A 2 16.12 -27.58 46.16
N ALA A 3 15.32 -28.58 45.78
CA ALA A 3 14.54 -28.59 44.56
C ALA A 3 13.23 -27.83 44.82
N CYS A 4 12.95 -26.79 44.03
CA CYS A 4 11.61 -26.25 43.88
C CYS A 4 11.35 -26.09 42.39
N GLY A 5 10.70 -27.10 41.81
CA GLY A 5 10.28 -27.10 40.43
C GLY A 5 9.10 -26.15 40.24
N SER A 6 9.34 -25.03 39.57
CA SER A 6 8.27 -24.32 38.85
C SER A 6 8.13 -24.98 37.49
N LYS A 7 7.12 -25.84 37.34
CA LYS A 7 6.62 -26.24 36.02
C LYS A 7 5.97 -25.01 35.40
N GLY A 8 6.71 -24.38 34.48
CA GLY A 8 6.20 -23.30 33.65
C GLY A 8 4.98 -23.78 32.87
N SER A 9 3.88 -23.06 33.01
CA SER A 9 2.76 -23.15 32.08
C SER A 9 3.25 -22.67 30.72
N THR A 10 3.46 -23.60 29.79
CA THR A 10 3.58 -23.29 28.36
C THR A 10 2.20 -22.82 27.89
N SER A 11 1.97 -21.52 28.03
CA SER A 11 0.96 -20.82 27.25
C SER A 11 1.54 -20.69 25.84
N ASP A 12 1.24 -21.69 25.00
CA ASP A 12 1.41 -21.58 23.56
C ASP A 12 0.45 -20.48 23.10
N LYS A 13 0.98 -19.27 22.96
CA LYS A 13 0.25 -18.14 22.38
C LYS A 13 -0.06 -18.53 20.95
N GLY A 14 -1.31 -18.92 20.71
CA GLY A 14 -1.85 -18.98 19.37
C GLY A 14 -1.61 -17.64 18.68
N LEU A 15 -0.77 -17.66 17.64
CA LEU A 15 -0.82 -16.66 16.57
C LEU A 15 -2.15 -16.86 15.84
N ALA A 16 -3.23 -16.38 16.46
CA ALA A 16 -4.56 -16.39 15.90
C ALA A 16 -5.21 -15.03 16.18
N SER A 17 -5.69 -14.40 15.11
CA SER A 17 -6.39 -13.10 15.04
C SER A 17 -5.54 -11.85 14.87
N ASP A 18 -4.76 -11.86 13.79
CA ASP A 18 -4.48 -10.63 13.04
C ASP A 18 -5.05 -10.84 11.62
N LYS A 19 -6.33 -11.23 11.55
CA LYS A 19 -7.04 -11.36 10.28
C LYS A 19 -7.64 -9.99 9.99
N ASP A 20 -7.30 -9.43 8.83
CA ASP A 20 -7.95 -8.23 8.30
C ASP A 20 -9.47 -8.49 8.32
N GLY A 21 -10.18 -7.83 9.23
CA GLY A 21 -11.56 -8.17 9.59
C GLY A 21 -12.58 -7.87 8.48
N LYS A 22 -12.13 -7.34 7.35
CA LYS A 22 -12.93 -7.01 6.18
C LYS A 22 -12.93 -8.17 5.21
N ASN A 23 -14.09 -8.53 4.67
CA ASN A 23 -14.18 -9.54 3.63
C ASN A 23 -14.08 -8.90 2.23
N ALA A 24 -13.98 -9.73 1.19
CA ALA A 24 -13.87 -9.28 -0.20
C ALA A 24 -15.04 -8.36 -0.64
N LYS A 25 -16.25 -8.61 -0.16
CA LYS A 25 -17.43 -7.79 -0.47
C LYS A 25 -17.30 -6.40 0.15
N ASP A 26 -16.92 -6.32 1.43
CA ASP A 26 -16.74 -5.05 2.13
C ASP A 26 -15.63 -4.21 1.47
N ARG A 27 -14.50 -4.85 1.11
CA ARG A 27 -13.41 -4.19 0.38
C ARG A 27 -13.85 -3.68 -0.97
N LYS A 28 -14.63 -4.45 -1.73
CA LYS A 28 -15.16 -4.03 -3.04
C LYS A 28 -16.09 -2.82 -2.92
N GLU A 29 -17.00 -2.81 -1.93
CA GLU A 29 -17.89 -1.66 -1.69
C GLU A 29 -17.12 -0.41 -1.25
N ALA A 30 -16.12 -0.55 -0.37
CA ALA A 30 -15.26 0.56 0.03
C ALA A 30 -14.39 1.06 -1.14
N TRP A 31 -13.88 0.15 -1.97
CA TRP A 31 -13.03 0.49 -3.11
C TRP A 31 -13.73 1.37 -4.13
N GLU A 32 -15.02 1.14 -4.39
CA GLU A 32 -15.81 1.98 -5.29
C GLU A 32 -15.81 3.46 -4.89
N ARG A 33 -15.80 3.74 -3.58
CA ARG A 33 -15.70 5.12 -3.06
C ARG A 33 -14.26 5.62 -3.08
N ILE A 34 -13.32 4.83 -2.56
CA ILE A 34 -11.92 5.24 -2.37
C ILE A 34 -11.24 5.52 -3.71
N ARG A 35 -11.47 4.68 -4.72
CA ARG A 35 -10.89 4.86 -6.07
C ARG A 35 -11.30 6.17 -6.72
N GLN A 36 -12.52 6.64 -6.44
CA GLN A 36 -12.99 7.94 -6.93
C GLN A 36 -12.43 9.08 -6.09
N ALA A 37 -12.23 8.88 -4.78
CA ALA A 37 -11.71 9.90 -3.87
C ALA A 37 -10.24 10.24 -4.11
N ILE A 38 -9.42 9.27 -4.53
CA ILE A 38 -7.97 9.43 -4.76
C ILE A 38 -7.68 9.91 -6.19
N PRO A 39 -7.25 11.18 -6.41
CA PRO A 39 -6.92 11.72 -7.73
C PRO A 39 -5.52 11.28 -8.21
N ARG A 40 -5.39 10.03 -8.69
CA ARG A 40 -4.10 9.46 -9.12
C ARG A 40 -3.67 9.90 -10.52
N GLU A 41 -4.57 10.42 -11.34
CA GLU A 41 -4.31 10.66 -12.76
C GLU A 41 -3.29 11.78 -13.01
N LYS A 42 -2.66 11.73 -14.19
CA LYS A 42 -1.71 12.72 -14.69
C LYS A 42 -2.43 13.79 -15.51
N THR A 43 -3.41 14.47 -14.91
CA THR A 43 -4.22 15.50 -15.56
C THR A 43 -4.25 16.78 -14.72
N ALA A 44 -4.53 17.92 -15.36
CA ALA A 44 -4.68 19.20 -14.66
C ALA A 44 -5.83 19.16 -13.63
N GLU A 45 -6.93 18.49 -13.98
CA GLU A 45 -8.07 18.29 -13.08
C GLU A 45 -7.67 17.47 -11.83
N ALA A 46 -6.96 16.35 -12.02
CA ALA A 46 -6.48 15.54 -10.90
C ALA A 46 -5.44 16.32 -10.05
N LYS A 47 -4.61 17.17 -10.67
CA LYS A 47 -3.69 18.06 -9.95
C LYS A 47 -4.43 19.04 -9.05
N GLN A 48 -5.49 19.67 -9.57
CA GLN A 48 -6.33 20.56 -8.78
C GLN A 48 -6.99 19.82 -7.61
N ARG A 49 -7.51 18.61 -7.84
CA ARG A 49 -8.06 17.76 -6.77
C ARG A 49 -7.01 17.37 -5.73
N ARG A 50 -5.76 17.11 -6.13
CA ARG A 50 -4.65 16.87 -5.18
C ARG A 50 -4.34 18.09 -4.33
N ILE A 51 -4.34 19.30 -4.90
CA ILE A 51 -4.15 20.56 -4.15
C ILE A 51 -5.24 20.70 -3.08
N GLU A 52 -6.50 20.47 -3.46
CA GLU A 52 -7.63 20.52 -2.52
C GLU A 52 -7.55 19.44 -1.44
N LEU A 53 -7.13 18.23 -1.81
CA LEU A 53 -6.97 17.13 -0.88
C LEU A 53 -5.79 17.35 0.08
N PHE A 54 -4.67 17.89 -0.41
CA PHE A 54 -3.51 18.24 0.40
C PHE A 54 -3.89 19.24 1.49
N LYS A 55 -4.65 20.29 1.15
CA LYS A 55 -5.14 21.27 2.13
C LYS A 55 -6.03 20.65 3.22
N LYS A 56 -6.76 19.57 2.92
CA LYS A 56 -7.56 18.85 3.93
C LYS A 56 -6.68 18.07 4.91
N PHE A 57 -5.49 17.66 4.48
CA PHE A 57 -4.51 16.97 5.33
C PHE A 57 -3.64 17.98 6.11
N ASP A 58 -3.23 19.08 5.47
CA ASP A 58 -2.36 20.13 5.98
C ASP A 58 -3.13 21.12 6.89
N LYS A 59 -3.67 20.60 8.00
CA LYS A 59 -4.54 21.36 8.92
C LYS A 59 -3.83 22.55 9.56
N ASN A 60 -2.50 22.50 9.66
CA ASN A 60 -1.68 23.57 10.24
C ASN A 60 -1.09 24.52 9.17
N GLU A 61 -1.40 24.31 7.89
CA GLU A 61 -0.97 25.13 6.75
C GLU A 61 0.55 25.30 6.65
N THR A 62 1.31 24.23 6.93
CA THR A 62 2.78 24.28 6.88
C THR A 62 3.33 24.01 5.47
N GLY A 63 2.50 23.56 4.53
CA GLY A 63 2.91 23.18 3.18
C GLY A 63 3.59 21.81 3.10
N LYS A 64 3.64 21.06 4.21
CA LYS A 64 4.26 19.74 4.33
C LYS A 64 3.53 18.92 5.38
N LEU A 65 3.47 17.60 5.22
CA LEU A 65 2.67 16.74 6.10
C LEU A 65 3.57 15.81 6.91
N CYS A 66 3.44 15.84 8.24
CA CYS A 66 4.06 14.82 9.09
C CYS A 66 3.25 13.50 9.06
N TYR A 67 3.82 12.42 9.60
CA TYR A 67 3.15 11.12 9.63
C TYR A 67 1.76 11.17 10.30
N ASP A 68 1.60 11.94 11.39
CA ASP A 68 0.32 12.02 12.10
C ASP A 68 -0.76 12.75 11.29
N GLU A 69 -0.39 13.77 10.53
CA GLU A 69 -1.30 14.47 9.60
C GLU A 69 -1.69 13.55 8.45
N VAL A 70 -0.73 12.81 7.89
CA VAL A 70 -0.98 11.81 6.86
C VAL A 70 -1.90 10.70 7.36
N HIS A 71 -1.64 10.13 8.54
CA HIS A 71 -2.48 9.10 9.13
C HIS A 71 -3.89 9.62 9.44
N SER A 72 -3.99 10.82 9.99
CA SER A 72 -5.28 11.46 10.26
C SER A 72 -6.05 11.72 8.98
N GLY A 73 -5.41 12.20 7.92
CA GLY A 73 -6.07 12.40 6.63
C GLY A 73 -6.50 11.07 5.97
N CYS A 74 -5.67 10.02 6.05
CA CYS A 74 -6.04 8.69 5.56
C CYS A 74 -7.29 8.15 6.27
N LEU A 75 -7.39 8.34 7.59
CA LEU A 75 -8.54 7.90 8.38
C LEU A 75 -9.76 8.81 8.20
N GLU A 76 -9.60 10.12 8.34
CA GLU A 76 -10.71 11.07 8.44
C GLU A 76 -11.21 11.55 7.09
N VAL A 77 -10.32 11.75 6.12
CA VAL A 77 -10.63 12.32 4.80
C VAL A 77 -10.82 11.24 3.76
N LEU A 78 -9.90 10.28 3.67
CA LEU A 78 -9.97 9.18 2.70
C LEU A 78 -10.79 7.98 3.17
N LYS A 79 -11.10 7.89 4.48
CA LYS A 79 -11.91 6.80 5.06
C LYS A 79 -11.35 5.41 4.76
N LEU A 80 -10.02 5.26 4.84
CA LEU A 80 -9.37 3.98 4.51
C LEU A 80 -9.76 2.84 5.47
N ASP A 81 -10.31 3.15 6.65
CA ASP A 81 -10.84 2.19 7.61
C ASP A 81 -12.09 1.45 7.11
N GLU A 82 -12.77 1.99 6.11
CA GLU A 82 -13.83 1.28 5.41
C GLU A 82 -13.29 0.05 4.67
N PHE A 83 -12.06 0.15 4.14
CA PHE A 83 -11.40 -0.89 3.36
C PHE A 83 -10.57 -1.86 4.20
N THR A 84 -9.79 -1.35 5.15
CA THR A 84 -8.93 -2.17 6.02
C THR A 84 -8.87 -1.60 7.44
N PRO A 85 -8.94 -2.42 8.51
CA PRO A 85 -8.70 -1.96 9.87
C PRO A 85 -7.22 -1.57 10.09
N ARG A 86 -6.32 -1.95 9.18
CA ARG A 86 -4.87 -1.73 9.25
C ARG A 86 -4.44 -0.42 8.61
N VAL A 87 -5.22 0.64 8.79
CA VAL A 87 -4.93 1.97 8.22
C VAL A 87 -3.52 2.43 8.56
N ARG A 88 -3.05 2.18 9.79
CA ARG A 88 -1.70 2.52 10.24
C ARG A 88 -0.61 1.87 9.38
N ASP A 89 -0.78 0.60 9.03
CA ASP A 89 0.24 -0.16 8.31
C ASP A 89 0.35 0.31 6.85
N ILE A 90 -0.79 0.45 6.16
CA ILE A 90 -0.80 0.96 4.78
C ILE A 90 -0.33 2.42 4.72
N THR A 91 -0.73 3.26 5.67
CA THR A 91 -0.29 4.66 5.76
C THR A 91 1.23 4.72 5.90
N LYS A 92 1.81 3.94 6.83
CA LYS A 92 3.25 3.92 7.05
C LYS A 92 4.01 3.44 5.80
N ARG A 93 3.55 2.35 5.17
CA ARG A 93 4.17 1.85 3.92
C ARG A 93 4.15 2.90 2.83
N ALA A 94 3.00 3.53 2.60
CA ALA A 94 2.84 4.55 1.58
C ALA A 94 3.71 5.79 1.86
N PHE A 95 3.73 6.26 3.11
CA PHE A 95 4.54 7.39 3.56
C PHE A 95 6.04 7.14 3.34
N ASP A 96 6.54 5.99 3.81
CA ASP A 96 7.96 5.64 3.69
C ASP A 96 8.37 5.46 2.21
N LYS A 97 7.54 4.79 1.41
CA LYS A 97 7.81 4.57 -0.01
C LYS A 97 7.76 5.85 -0.83
N ALA A 98 6.78 6.71 -0.57
CA ALA A 98 6.65 7.98 -1.27
C ALA A 98 7.86 8.89 -1.03
N ARG A 99 8.33 9.01 0.22
CA ARG A 99 9.51 9.83 0.53
C ARG A 99 10.79 9.31 -0.09
N ALA A 100 11.00 7.99 -0.05
CA ALA A 100 12.16 7.36 -0.68
C ALA A 100 12.18 7.63 -2.20
N LEU A 101 11.02 7.53 -2.86
CA LEU A 101 10.91 7.76 -4.29
C LEU A 101 10.99 9.25 -4.66
N GLY A 102 10.34 10.14 -3.90
CA GLY A 102 10.41 11.60 -4.12
C GLY A 102 11.83 12.12 -4.00
N SER A 103 12.54 11.68 -2.95
CA SER A 103 13.96 11.97 -2.75
C SER A 103 14.83 11.48 -3.93
N LYS A 104 14.52 10.32 -4.49
CA LYS A 104 15.20 9.78 -5.69
C LYS A 104 14.92 10.61 -6.94
N LEU A 105 13.70 11.12 -7.10
CA LEU A 105 13.27 11.85 -8.31
C LEU A 105 13.82 13.28 -8.37
N GLU A 106 13.74 14.02 -7.26
CA GLU A 106 14.14 15.44 -7.25
C GLU A 106 15.49 15.71 -6.54
N ASN A 107 16.13 14.68 -5.99
CA ASN A 107 17.36 14.81 -5.18
C ASN A 107 17.23 15.85 -4.04
N LYS A 108 16.00 16.01 -3.55
CA LYS A 108 15.59 16.84 -2.42
C LYS A 108 14.38 16.15 -1.78
N GLY A 109 14.15 16.39 -0.50
CA GLY A 109 13.03 15.81 0.23
C GLY A 109 13.32 15.76 1.72
N SER A 110 12.32 15.37 2.51
CA SER A 110 12.44 15.24 3.95
C SER A 110 12.32 13.79 4.42
N GLU A 111 13.10 13.44 5.44
CA GLU A 111 12.95 12.18 6.15
C GLU A 111 11.75 12.17 7.12
N ASP A 112 11.15 13.32 7.41
CA ASP A 112 10.08 13.45 8.41
C ASP A 112 8.75 13.93 7.80
N PHE A 113 8.80 14.47 6.59
CA PHE A 113 7.66 15.10 5.95
C PHE A 113 7.41 14.58 4.53
N VAL A 114 6.15 14.66 4.13
CA VAL A 114 5.69 14.48 2.76
C VAL A 114 5.34 15.87 2.21
N GLU A 115 5.97 16.28 1.11
CA GLU A 115 5.61 17.49 0.36
C GLU A 115 4.64 17.11 -0.77
N PHE A 116 4.32 18.05 -1.67
CA PHE A 116 3.27 17.83 -2.66
C PHE A 116 3.58 16.68 -3.64
N LEU A 117 4.85 16.50 -4.03
CA LEU A 117 5.29 15.38 -4.86
C LEU A 117 5.11 14.05 -4.13
N GLU A 118 5.68 13.91 -2.93
CA GLU A 118 5.55 12.69 -2.14
C GLU A 118 4.07 12.42 -1.81
N PHE A 119 3.25 13.45 -1.62
CA PHE A 119 1.83 13.28 -1.34
C PHE A 119 1.14 12.60 -2.52
N ARG A 120 1.43 13.05 -3.74
CA ARG A 120 0.95 12.38 -4.95
C ARG A 120 1.45 10.93 -5.02
N LEU A 121 2.73 10.70 -4.80
CA LEU A 121 3.32 9.35 -4.86
C LEU A 121 2.68 8.40 -3.83
N MET A 122 2.43 8.92 -2.62
CA MET A 122 1.74 8.21 -1.54
C MET A 122 0.31 7.84 -1.93
N LEU A 123 -0.45 8.77 -2.51
CA LEU A 123 -1.80 8.52 -3.01
C LEU A 123 -1.82 7.44 -4.09
N CYS A 124 -0.88 7.48 -5.04
CA CYS A 124 -0.73 6.43 -6.05
C CYS A 124 -0.40 5.07 -5.41
N TYR A 125 0.50 5.02 -4.43
CA TYR A 125 0.82 3.78 -3.72
C TYR A 125 -0.41 3.17 -3.03
N ILE A 126 -1.19 3.99 -2.32
CA ILE A 126 -2.41 3.53 -1.63
C ILE A 126 -3.43 3.02 -2.64
N TYR A 127 -3.65 3.75 -3.73
CA TYR A 127 -4.56 3.34 -4.80
C TYR A 127 -4.15 1.99 -5.37
N ASP A 128 -2.88 1.87 -5.78
CA ASP A 128 -2.36 0.68 -6.45
C ASP A 128 -2.40 -0.54 -5.52
N PHE A 129 -2.08 -0.36 -4.23
CA PHE A 129 -2.17 -1.42 -3.23
C PHE A 129 -3.62 -1.92 -3.08
N PHE A 130 -4.59 -1.00 -2.96
CA PHE A 130 -6.00 -1.37 -2.77
C PHE A 130 -6.60 -1.99 -4.04
N GLU A 131 -6.24 -1.49 -5.22
CA GLU A 131 -6.66 -2.07 -6.49
C GLU A 131 -6.19 -3.52 -6.64
N LEU A 132 -4.92 -3.78 -6.26
CA LEU A 132 -4.39 -5.14 -6.23
C LEU A 132 -5.11 -6.01 -5.20
N THR A 133 -5.41 -5.50 -3.99
CA THR A 133 -6.16 -6.28 -2.98
C THR A 133 -7.51 -6.73 -3.52
N VAL A 134 -8.25 -5.84 -4.17
CA VAL A 134 -9.55 -6.18 -4.77
C VAL A 134 -9.39 -7.15 -5.93
N MET A 135 -8.36 -6.99 -6.76
CA MET A 135 -8.09 -7.94 -7.85
C MET A 135 -7.81 -9.35 -7.32
N PHE A 136 -7.07 -9.46 -6.22
CA PHE A 136 -6.74 -10.75 -5.63
C PHE A 136 -7.88 -11.37 -4.84
N ASP A 137 -8.74 -10.59 -4.20
CA ASP A 137 -9.98 -11.11 -3.61
C ASP A 137 -10.85 -11.88 -4.63
N GLU A 138 -10.76 -11.54 -5.91
CA GLU A 138 -11.49 -12.24 -6.98
C GLU A 138 -10.80 -13.53 -7.44
N ILE A 139 -9.53 -13.73 -7.08
CA ILE A 139 -8.68 -14.86 -7.51
C ILE A 139 -8.41 -15.85 -6.36
N ASP A 140 -8.22 -15.35 -5.14
CA ASP A 140 -7.96 -16.14 -3.93
C ASP A 140 -9.22 -16.90 -3.51
N ALA A 141 -9.41 -18.08 -4.11
CA ALA A 141 -10.51 -18.98 -3.80
C ALA A 141 -10.44 -19.52 -2.36
N SER A 142 -9.27 -19.48 -1.71
CA SER A 142 -9.07 -19.98 -0.37
C SER A 142 -9.40 -18.94 0.72
N GLY A 143 -9.40 -17.66 0.34
CA GLY A 143 -9.63 -16.53 1.24
C GLY A 143 -8.58 -16.41 2.35
N ASN A 144 -7.38 -16.94 2.12
CA ASN A 144 -6.30 -16.95 3.09
C ASN A 144 -5.35 -15.75 2.96
N MET A 145 -5.51 -14.91 1.92
CA MET A 145 -4.62 -13.77 1.63
C MET A 145 -3.15 -14.17 1.50
N LEU A 146 -2.90 -15.40 1.07
CA LEU A 146 -1.60 -15.92 0.71
C LEU A 146 -1.58 -16.18 -0.79
N VAL A 147 -0.40 -16.06 -1.36
CA VAL A 147 -0.14 -16.39 -2.76
C VAL A 147 0.93 -17.46 -2.76
N ASP A 148 0.61 -18.66 -3.22
CA ASP A 148 1.60 -19.70 -3.49
C ASP A 148 2.34 -19.46 -4.82
N GLU A 149 3.40 -20.22 -5.08
CA GLU A 149 4.23 -20.03 -6.28
C GLU A 149 3.43 -20.21 -7.58
N GLU A 150 2.50 -21.16 -7.61
CA GLU A 150 1.67 -21.46 -8.78
C GLU A 150 0.57 -20.42 -8.99
N GLU A 151 0.03 -19.86 -7.90
CA GLU A 151 -0.88 -18.73 -7.91
C GLU A 151 -0.18 -17.46 -8.41
N LEU A 152 1.05 -17.21 -7.96
CA LEU A 152 1.84 -16.09 -8.49
C LEU A 152 2.06 -16.24 -9.99
N LYS A 153 2.51 -17.41 -10.46
CA LYS A 153 2.69 -17.69 -11.91
C LYS A 153 1.40 -17.47 -12.70
N ARG A 154 0.24 -17.86 -12.15
CA ARG A 154 -1.07 -17.64 -12.77
C ARG A 154 -1.50 -16.17 -12.76
N ALA A 155 -1.06 -15.39 -11.79
CA ALA A 155 -1.35 -13.96 -11.69
C ALA A 155 -0.48 -13.10 -12.63
N VAL A 156 0.72 -13.58 -13.03
CA VAL A 156 1.67 -12.83 -13.88
C VAL A 156 1.02 -12.13 -15.07
N PRO A 157 0.23 -12.80 -15.94
CA PRO A 157 -0.36 -12.12 -17.10
C PRO A 157 -1.29 -10.96 -16.71
N LYS A 158 -2.02 -11.09 -15.60
CA LYS A 158 -2.88 -10.02 -15.09
C LYS A 158 -2.05 -8.86 -14.52
N LEU A 159 -0.94 -9.17 -13.85
CA LEU A 159 -0.01 -8.17 -13.30
C LEU A 159 0.68 -7.38 -14.41
N GLU A 160 1.15 -8.06 -15.44
CA GLU A 160 1.76 -7.40 -16.60
C GLU A 160 0.76 -6.50 -17.31
N ALA A 161 -0.48 -6.96 -17.50
CA ALA A 161 -1.55 -6.15 -18.06
C ALA A 161 -1.92 -4.95 -17.15
N TRP A 162 -1.79 -5.10 -15.84
CA TRP A 162 -2.00 -4.04 -14.86
C TRP A 162 -0.86 -3.01 -14.79
N GLY A 163 0.33 -3.37 -15.29
CA GLY A 163 1.50 -2.50 -15.38
C GLY A 163 2.69 -2.90 -14.47
N ALA A 164 2.64 -4.06 -13.82
CA ALA A 164 3.75 -4.60 -13.04
C ALA A 164 4.40 -5.78 -13.79
N LYS A 165 5.51 -5.51 -14.48
CA LYS A 165 6.24 -6.53 -15.25
C LYS A 165 6.92 -7.52 -14.30
N VAL A 166 6.79 -8.82 -14.57
CA VAL A 166 7.45 -9.90 -13.83
C VAL A 166 8.33 -10.69 -14.79
N GLU A 167 9.65 -10.52 -14.72
CA GLU A 167 10.57 -11.19 -15.65
C GLU A 167 10.81 -12.66 -15.29
N ASP A 168 10.97 -12.96 -14.01
CA ASP A 168 11.15 -14.31 -13.48
C ASP A 168 10.23 -14.51 -12.26
N PRO A 169 9.07 -15.17 -12.45
CA PRO A 169 8.11 -15.38 -11.38
C PRO A 169 8.66 -16.21 -10.22
N ALA A 170 9.56 -17.16 -10.48
CA ALA A 170 10.13 -18.02 -9.44
C ALA A 170 11.18 -17.27 -8.62
N ALA A 171 12.02 -16.46 -9.27
CA ALA A 171 12.94 -15.56 -8.57
C ALA A 171 12.19 -14.52 -7.74
N LEU A 172 11.13 -13.92 -8.30
CA LEU A 172 10.27 -12.99 -7.57
C LEU A 172 9.62 -13.65 -6.35
N PHE A 173 9.06 -14.85 -6.52
CA PHE A 173 8.47 -15.59 -5.39
C PHE A 173 9.47 -15.76 -4.25
N LYS A 174 10.69 -16.18 -4.59
CA LYS A 174 11.77 -16.39 -3.61
C LYS A 174 12.24 -15.09 -2.95
N GLU A 175 12.21 -13.97 -3.68
CA GLU A 175 12.51 -12.66 -3.12
C GLU A 175 11.44 -12.22 -2.10
N LEU A 176 10.17 -12.50 -2.39
CA LEU A 176 9.04 -12.12 -1.56
C LEU A 176 8.83 -13.05 -0.36
N ASP A 177 9.07 -14.35 -0.50
CA ASP A 177 8.96 -15.34 0.60
C ASP A 177 10.20 -15.29 1.51
N LYS A 178 10.38 -14.14 2.17
CA LYS A 178 11.54 -13.87 3.03
C LYS A 178 11.67 -14.84 4.20
N ASN A 179 10.54 -15.41 4.62
CA ASN A 179 10.47 -16.33 5.77
C ASN A 179 10.56 -17.80 5.34
N GLY A 180 10.60 -18.11 4.04
CA GLY A 180 10.72 -19.47 3.52
C GLY A 180 9.53 -20.35 3.87
N THR A 181 8.32 -19.76 3.91
CA THR A 181 7.10 -20.45 4.32
C THR A 181 6.46 -21.24 3.16
N GLY A 182 6.90 -21.02 1.93
CA GLY A 182 6.28 -21.56 0.73
C GLY A 182 5.02 -20.79 0.32
N SER A 183 4.81 -19.60 0.88
CA SER A 183 3.71 -18.70 0.53
C SER A 183 4.14 -17.26 0.78
N VAL A 184 3.66 -16.35 -0.07
CA VAL A 184 3.90 -14.91 0.08
C VAL A 184 2.63 -14.29 0.63
N THR A 185 2.74 -13.41 1.61
CA THR A 185 1.55 -12.68 2.06
C THR A 185 1.10 -11.71 0.99
N PHE A 186 -0.22 -11.55 0.81
CA PHE A 186 -0.73 -10.60 -0.17
C PHE A 186 -0.19 -9.18 0.06
N ASP A 187 -0.01 -8.79 1.33
CA ASP A 187 0.61 -7.51 1.71
C ASP A 187 2.03 -7.34 1.17
N GLU A 188 2.86 -8.39 1.17
CA GLU A 188 4.22 -8.35 0.60
C GLU A 188 4.15 -8.24 -0.93
N PHE A 189 3.27 -9.02 -1.53
CA PHE A 189 3.07 -9.04 -2.97
C PHE A 189 2.56 -7.69 -3.50
N ALA A 190 1.50 -7.15 -2.91
CA ALA A 190 0.93 -5.85 -3.26
C ALA A 190 1.92 -4.70 -3.03
N ALA A 191 2.69 -4.77 -1.95
CA ALA A 191 3.72 -3.77 -1.68
C ALA A 191 4.81 -3.75 -2.75
N TRP A 192 5.20 -4.92 -3.26
CA TRP A 192 6.15 -5.03 -4.38
C TRP A 192 5.55 -4.46 -5.67
N ALA A 193 4.38 -4.94 -6.08
CA ALA A 193 3.77 -4.56 -7.35
C ALA A 193 3.44 -3.06 -7.41
N SER A 194 2.92 -2.50 -6.30
CA SER A 194 2.65 -1.06 -6.17
C SER A 194 3.94 -0.24 -6.26
N ALA A 195 5.04 -0.71 -5.67
CA ALA A 195 6.32 -0.02 -5.75
C ALA A 195 6.91 -0.07 -7.17
N VAL A 196 6.80 -1.19 -7.87
CA VAL A 196 7.24 -1.34 -9.27
C VAL A 196 6.47 -0.39 -10.19
N LYS A 197 5.14 -0.37 -10.07
CA LYS A 197 4.30 0.51 -10.89
C LYS A 197 4.58 1.99 -10.60
N LEU A 198 4.74 2.34 -9.33
CA LEU A 198 5.03 3.71 -8.92
C LEU A 198 6.40 4.21 -9.42
N ASP A 199 7.45 3.38 -9.37
CA ASP A 199 8.77 3.72 -9.92
C ASP A 199 8.71 3.88 -11.45
N ALA A 200 7.93 3.05 -12.13
CA ALA A 200 7.70 3.16 -13.58
C ALA A 200 6.88 4.41 -13.95
N ASP A 201 5.93 4.82 -13.10
CA ASP A 201 5.10 6.01 -13.32
C ASP A 201 5.87 7.34 -13.13
N GLY A 202 6.96 7.35 -12.35
CA GLY A 202 7.89 8.48 -12.20
C GLY A 202 7.28 9.74 -11.54
N ASP A 203 7.88 10.92 -11.80
CA ASP A 203 7.33 12.23 -11.39
C ASP A 203 6.24 12.68 -12.38
N PRO A 204 4.96 12.68 -11.99
CA PRO A 204 3.90 12.78 -12.97
C PRO A 204 3.20 14.14 -13.09
N ASP A 205 3.67 15.16 -12.37
CA ASP A 205 3.17 16.54 -12.54
C ASP A 205 4.01 17.37 -13.51
N ASN A 206 5.03 16.76 -14.13
CA ASN A 206 5.67 17.25 -15.34
C ASN A 206 4.78 17.04 -16.57
N VAL A 207 3.50 17.40 -16.45
CA VAL A 207 2.65 17.67 -17.61
C VAL A 207 3.26 18.91 -18.25
N PRO A 208 3.73 18.84 -19.52
CA PRO A 208 4.14 20.04 -20.21
C PRO A 208 3.00 21.05 -20.08
N GLU A 209 3.27 22.24 -19.52
CA GLU A 209 2.31 23.33 -19.61
C GLU A 209 1.92 23.40 -21.08
N SER A 210 0.64 23.22 -21.37
CA SER A 210 0.12 23.37 -22.72
C SER A 210 0.55 24.76 -23.19
N ALA A 211 1.51 24.80 -24.11
CA ALA A 211 1.97 25.99 -24.79
C ALA A 211 0.82 26.65 -25.58
#